data_AF-A0A3E4YAG6-F1
#
_entry.id   AF-A0A3E4YAG6-F1
#
_cell.length_a   1.000
_cell.length_b   1.000
_cell.length_c   1.000
_cell.angle_alpha   90.00
_cell.angle_beta   90.00
_cell.angle_gamma   90.00
#
_symmetry.space_group_name_H-M   'P 1'
#
loop_
_entity.id
_entity.type
_entity.pdbx_description
1 polymer ?
#
loop_
_entity_poly.entity_id
_entity_poly.type
_entity_poly.pdbx_seq_one_letter_code
_entity_poly.pdbx_strand_id
1 'polypeptide(L)' 'MAMSSYKDYKKRALQNPEVKAEYDALQPEYDIIQAMIDARVQQNMTQKDLSAKTGITQADISR' A
#
# COMPACT_ATOMS: atom_id res chain seq x y z
N MET A 1 -28.59 8.90 6.87
CA MET A 1 -27.75 8.74 5.65
C MET A 1 -26.88 7.52 5.88
N ALA A 2 -26.93 6.50 5.03
CA ALA A 2 -26.11 5.31 5.21
C ALA A 2 -24.63 5.71 5.13
N MET A 3 -23.86 5.48 6.20
CA MET A 3 -22.40 5.57 6.12
C MET A 3 -21.95 4.51 5.13
N SER A 4 -21.75 4.90 3.88
CA SER A 4 -21.15 4.02 2.88
C SER A 4 -19.76 3.65 3.37
N SER A 5 -19.54 2.36 3.59
CA SER A 5 -18.22 1.88 3.98
C SER A 5 -17.20 2.22 2.90
N TYR A 6 -15.91 2.27 3.25
CA TYR A 6 -14.85 2.42 2.24
C TYR A 6 -14.97 1.37 1.13
N LYS A 7 -15.41 0.15 1.48
CA LYS A 7 -15.67 -0.93 0.50
C LYS A 7 -16.77 -0.54 -0.50
N ASP A 8 -17.87 0.04 -0.03
CA ASP A 8 -18.98 0.47 -0.89
C ASP A 8 -18.58 1.65 -1.78
N TYR A 9 -17.80 2.59 -1.24
CA TYR A 9 -17.25 3.71 -2.01
C TYR A 9 -16.29 3.21 -3.09
N LYS A 10 -15.32 2.37 -2.73
CA LYS A 10 -14.35 1.79 -3.67
C LYS A 10 -15.06 1.04 -4.79
N LYS A 11 -16.08 0.24 -4.46
CA LYS A 11 -16.88 -0.48 -5.46
C LYS A 11 -17.56 0.46 -6.45
N ARG A 12 -18.11 1.60 -5.99
CA ARG A 12 -18.72 2.61 -6.88
C ARG A 12 -17.68 3.34 -7.72
N ALA A 13 -16.55 3.73 -7.12
CA ALA A 13 -15.48 4.44 -7.83
C ALA A 13 -14.88 3.61 -8.97
N LEU A 14 -14.68 2.30 -8.74
CA LEU A 14 -14.14 1.37 -9.74
C LEU A 14 -15.15 0.96 -10.83
N GLN A 15 -16.40 1.44 -10.78
CA GLN A 15 -17.34 1.25 -11.89
C GLN A 15 -16.99 2.15 -13.08
N ASN A 16 -16.26 3.26 -12.87
CA ASN A 16 -15.75 4.07 -13.96
C ASN A 16 -14.53 3.34 -14.58
N PRO A 17 -14.56 2.99 -15.87
CA PRO A 17 -13.48 2.26 -16.53
C PRO A 17 -12.16 3.03 -16.56
N GLU A 18 -12.18 4.37 -16.63
CA GLU A 18 -10.95 5.19 -16.57
C GLU A 18 -10.31 5.11 -15.18
N VAL A 19 -11.13 5.26 -14.13
CA VAL A 19 -10.66 5.14 -12.74
C VAL A 19 -10.15 3.72 -12.47
N LYS A 20 -10.83 2.70 -13.00
CA LYS A 20 -10.40 1.31 -12.85
C LYS A 20 -9.06 1.06 -13.55
N ALA A 21 -8.87 1.58 -14.76
CA ALA A 21 -7.63 1.39 -15.51
C ALA A 21 -6.43 1.99 -14.77
N GLU A 22 -6.54 3.23 -14.29
CA GLU A 22 -5.49 3.87 -13.49
C GLU A 22 -5.28 3.16 -12.15
N TYR A 23 -6.36 2.72 -11.49
CA TYR A 23 -6.27 1.97 -10.24
C TYR A 23 -5.54 0.63 -10.41
N ASP A 24 -5.84 -0.11 -11.48
CA ASP A 24 -5.17 -1.37 -11.80
C ASP A 24 -3.72 -1.13 -12.25
N ALA A 25 -3.42 -0.02 -12.91
CA ALA A 25 -2.06 0.35 -13.31
C ALA A 25 -1.14 0.61 -12.10
N LEU A 26 -1.69 1.03 -10.97
CA LEU A 26 -0.96 1.18 -9.70
C LEU A 26 -0.73 -0.16 -8.97
N GLN A 27 -1.45 -1.23 -9.34
CA GLN A 27 -1.39 -2.52 -8.66
C GLN A 27 0.05 -3.08 -8.54
N PRO A 28 0.92 -3.02 -9.57
CA PRO A 28 2.30 -3.50 -9.45
C PRO A 28 3.12 -2.77 -8.38
N GLU A 29 2.93 -1.46 -8.22
CA GLU A 29 3.63 -0.69 -7.18
C GLU A 29 3.14 -1.11 -5.78
N TYR A 30 1.83 -1.27 -5.62
CA TYR A 30 1.25 -1.75 -4.37
C TYR A 30 1.68 -3.18 -4.01
N ASP A 31 1.84 -4.05 -5.01
CA ASP A 31 2.31 -5.42 -4.78
C ASP A 31 3.73 -5.44 -4.22
N ILE A 32 4.62 -4.57 -4.71
CA ILE A 32 5.99 -4.42 -4.18
C ILE A 32 5.95 -3.87 -2.75
N ILE A 33 5.17 -2.81 -2.51
CA ILE A 33 5.03 -2.23 -1.17
C ILE A 33 4.50 -3.29 -0.19
N GLN A 34 3.48 -4.06 -0.58
CA GLN A 34 2.91 -5.11 0.25
C GLN A 34 3.94 -6.22 0.53
N ALA A 35 4.70 -6.66 -0.47
CA ALA A 35 5.76 -7.65 -0.28
C ALA A 35 6.83 -7.16 0.72
N MET A 36 7.21 -5.88 0.66
CA MET A 36 8.14 -5.28 1.63
C MET A 36 7.55 -5.22 3.04
N ILE A 37 6.28 -4.87 3.18
CA ILE A 37 5.56 -4.85 4.46
C ILE A 37 5.51 -6.26 5.04
N ASP A 38 5.11 -7.25 4.24
CA ASP A 38 4.99 -8.65 4.66
C ASP A 38 6.34 -9.21 5.09
N ALA A 39 7.40 -8.96 4.32
CA ALA A 39 8.76 -9.38 4.68
C ALA A 39 9.24 -8.75 6.00
N ARG A 40 8.86 -7.49 6.27
CA ARG A 40 9.14 -6.82 7.55
C ARG A 40 8.38 -7.45 8.71
N VAL A 41 7.09 -7.71 8.52
CA VAL A 41 6.21 -8.31 9.55
C VAL A 41 6.67 -9.73 9.86
N GLN A 42 7.00 -10.54 8.86
CA GLN A 42 7.54 -11.89 9.02
C GLN A 42 8.85 -11.90 9.82
N GLN A 43 9.69 -10.87 9.65
CA GLN A 43 10.93 -10.71 10.42
C GLN A 43 10.71 -10.00 11.77
N ASN A 44 9.47 -9.68 12.16
CA ASN A 44 9.14 -8.87 13.34
C ASN A 44 9.94 -7.56 13.42
N MET A 45 10.18 -6.93 12.27
CA MET A 45 11.01 -5.73 12.15
C MET A 45 10.18 -4.45 12.10
N THR A 46 10.51 -3.50 12.97
CA THR A 46 9.99 -2.14 12.87
C THR A 46 10.59 -1.41 11.66
N GLN A 47 10.00 -0.27 11.27
CA GLN A 47 10.55 0.55 10.19
C GLN A 47 11.93 1.10 10.56
N LYS A 48 12.15 1.38 11.85
CA LYS A 48 13.43 1.80 12.40
C LYS A 48 14.49 0.70 12.28
N ASP A 49 14.10 -0.56 12.56
CA ASP A 49 15.01 -1.69 12.41
C ASP A 49 15.39 -1.94 10.95
N LEU A 50 14.43 -1.78 10.03
CA LEU A 50 14.71 -1.86 8.60
C LEU A 50 15.68 -0.74 8.14
N SER A 51 15.48 0.47 8.63
CA SER A 51 16.37 1.60 8.36
C SER A 51 17.80 1.32 8.85
N ALA A 52 17.95 0.83 10.08
CA ALA A 52 19.26 0.47 10.63
C ALA A 52 19.95 -0.66 9.85
N LYS A 53 19.19 -1.63 9.32
CA LYS A 53 19.74 -2.80 8.60
C LYS A 53 20.11 -2.49 7.14
N THR A 54 19.36 -1.60 6.49
CA THR A 54 19.55 -1.26 5.06
C THR A 54 20.41 -0.02 4.85
N GLY A 55 20.59 0.82 5.87
CA GLY A 55 21.25 2.12 5.76
C GLY A 55 20.39 3.19 5.06
N ILE A 56 19.15 2.85 4.65
CA ILE A 56 18.17 3.77 4.10
C ILE A 56 17.50 4.51 5.25
N THR A 57 17.22 5.80 5.11
CA THR A 57 16.56 6.56 6.18
C THR A 57 15.12 6.10 6.36
N GLN A 58 14.61 6.18 7.59
CA GLN A 58 13.21 5.81 7.87
C GLN A 58 12.22 6.63 7.03
N ALA A 59 12.53 7.90 6.77
CA ALA A 59 11.71 8.80 5.96
C ALA A 59 11.61 8.31 4.51
N ASP A 60 12.71 7.84 3.93
CA ASP A 60 12.72 7.30 2.57
C ASP A 60 11.99 5.96 2.47
N ILE A 61 11.99 5.14 3.53
CA ILE A 61 11.20 3.89 3.61
C ILE A 61 9.69 4.18 3.75
N SER A 62 9.32 5.36 4.26
CA SER A 62 7.92 5.74 4.50
C SER A 62 7.23 6.43 3.33
N ARG A 63 8.01 6.81 2.32
CA ARG A 63 7.53 7.58 1.17
C ARG A 63 6.70 6.73 0.21
#